data_AF-A0A929YGH6-F1
#
_entry.id   AF-A0A929YGH6-F1
#
_cell.length_a   1.000
_cell.length_b   1.000
_cell.length_c   1.000
_cell.angle_alpha   90.00
_cell.angle_beta   90.00
_cell.angle_gamma   90.00
#
_symmetry.space_group_name_H-M   'P 1'
#
loop_
_entity.id
_entity.type
_entity.pdbx_description
1 polymer ?
#
loop_
_entity_poly.entity_id
_entity_poly.type
_entity_poly.pdbx_seq_one_letter_code
_entity_poly.pdbx_strand_id
1 'polypeptide(L)'
;MESSTRVNLTDENYHTIPKLLDEIPDVVRYNCVLLFRWVYSHTEGRNPGVEFSAEKKGSKPYENLAPLYELAQSKGFTTNSFDEGMNYNFCECDFDRAFQINYDGDLFMCTHSMDKAEAIGNVYDGFGTQHNLSRYAKFVNTNPFSDSECVSCKLLPTCKGGCRKARYLDKKVCSGVRYSLASYIVEKAQKAIIDNEQ
;
A
#
# COMPACT_ATOMS: atom_id res chain seq x y z
N MET A 1 -22.08 -10.69 -4.63
CA MET A 1 -20.69 -10.73 -4.12
C MET A 1 -19.86 -10.04 -5.17
N GLU A 2 -19.53 -8.78 -4.97
CA GLU A 2 -18.67 -8.05 -5.91
C GLU A 2 -17.25 -8.60 -5.78
N SER A 3 -16.70 -9.08 -6.89
CA SER A 3 -15.32 -9.51 -6.96
C SER A 3 -14.41 -8.28 -7.01
N SER A 4 -13.17 -8.38 -6.54
CA SER A 4 -12.15 -7.34 -6.75
C SER A 4 -10.97 -7.92 -7.51
N THR A 5 -10.53 -7.20 -8.54
CA THR A 5 -9.37 -7.59 -9.36
C THR A 5 -8.29 -6.54 -9.18
N ARG A 6 -7.18 -6.96 -8.57
CA ARG A 6 -5.98 -6.14 -8.46
C ARG A 6 -5.05 -6.43 -9.64
N VAL A 7 -4.74 -5.40 -10.41
CA VAL A 7 -3.73 -5.41 -11.46
C VAL A 7 -2.45 -4.76 -10.91
N ASN A 8 -1.41 -5.56 -10.77
CA ASN A 8 -0.10 -5.09 -10.38
C ASN A 8 0.60 -4.43 -11.58
N LEU A 9 1.17 -3.24 -11.38
CA LEU A 9 1.81 -2.42 -12.40
C LEU A 9 3.33 -2.45 -12.24
N THR A 10 3.99 -2.68 -13.37
CA THR A 10 5.43 -2.55 -13.61
C THR A 10 5.65 -1.77 -14.91
N ASP A 11 6.88 -1.39 -15.23
CA ASP A 11 7.16 -0.74 -16.53
C ASP A 11 6.85 -1.66 -17.71
N GLU A 12 7.04 -2.97 -17.51
CA GLU A 12 6.81 -4.00 -18.51
C GLU A 12 5.33 -4.12 -18.92
N ASN A 13 4.39 -3.88 -18.01
CA ASN A 13 2.97 -4.10 -18.31
C ASN A 13 2.13 -2.81 -18.35
N TYR A 14 2.65 -1.68 -17.87
CA TYR A 14 1.89 -0.43 -17.81
C TYR A 14 1.30 -0.04 -19.18
N HIS A 15 2.07 -0.20 -20.25
CA HIS A 15 1.65 0.17 -21.60
C HIS A 15 0.61 -0.79 -22.20
N THR A 16 0.40 -1.96 -21.59
CA THR A 16 -0.56 -2.98 -22.05
C THR A 16 -1.94 -2.84 -21.41
N ILE A 17 -2.09 -1.98 -20.39
CA ILE A 17 -3.34 -1.79 -19.65
C ILE A 17 -4.54 -1.45 -20.55
N PRO A 18 -4.43 -0.58 -21.57
CA PRO A 18 -5.56 -0.34 -22.47
C PRO A 18 -6.08 -1.61 -23.14
N LYS A 19 -5.16 -2.47 -23.61
CA LYS A 19 -5.49 -3.76 -24.23
C LYS A 19 -6.14 -4.72 -23.23
N LEU A 20 -5.61 -4.79 -22.01
CA LEU A 20 -6.19 -5.60 -20.94
C LEU A 20 -7.65 -5.21 -20.67
N LEU A 21 -7.95 -3.91 -20.60
CA LEU A 21 -9.32 -3.42 -20.36
C LEU A 21 -10.29 -3.80 -21.49
N ASP A 22 -9.81 -3.88 -22.72
CA ASP A 22 -10.58 -4.31 -23.89
C ASP A 22 -10.81 -5.83 -23.91
N GLU A 23 -9.86 -6.61 -23.40
CA GLU A 23 -9.94 -8.08 -23.37
C GLU A 23 -10.77 -8.63 -22.20
N ILE A 24 -10.95 -7.86 -21.12
CA ILE A 24 -11.77 -8.29 -19.98
C ILE A 24 -13.25 -8.38 -20.42
N PRO A 25 -13.89 -9.56 -20.28
CA PRO A 25 -15.29 -9.75 -20.67
C PRO A 25 -16.25 -8.85 -19.89
N ASP A 26 -17.34 -8.46 -20.54
CA ASP A 26 -18.39 -7.60 -19.94
C ASP A 26 -18.92 -8.16 -18.62
N VAL A 27 -19.11 -9.48 -18.52
CA VAL A 27 -19.56 -10.14 -17.28
C VAL A 27 -18.59 -9.92 -16.11
N VAL A 28 -17.29 -9.85 -16.38
CA VAL A 28 -16.29 -9.54 -15.35
C VAL A 28 -16.30 -8.04 -15.08
N ARG A 29 -16.33 -7.21 -16.12
CA ARG A 29 -16.35 -5.75 -16.03
C ARG A 29 -17.48 -5.23 -15.12
N TYR A 30 -18.68 -5.77 -15.25
CA TYR A 30 -19.86 -5.32 -14.49
C TYR A 30 -19.97 -5.93 -13.09
N ASN A 31 -19.19 -6.96 -12.76
CA ASN A 31 -19.25 -7.66 -11.47
C ASN A 31 -17.94 -7.59 -10.68
N CYS A 32 -16.99 -6.79 -11.15
CA CYS A 32 -15.68 -6.67 -10.56
C CYS A 32 -15.27 -5.21 -10.35
N VAL A 33 -14.74 -4.94 -9.16
CA VAL A 33 -14.07 -3.70 -8.84
C VAL A 33 -12.61 -3.81 -9.26
N LEU A 34 -12.17 -2.96 -10.18
CA LEU A 34 -10.79 -2.94 -10.66
C LEU A 34 -9.91 -2.04 -9.77
N LEU A 35 -8.73 -2.55 -9.43
CA LEU A 35 -7.72 -1.87 -8.63
C LEU A 35 -6.36 -1.94 -9.32
N PHE A 36 -5.75 -0.79 -9.59
CA PHE A 36 -4.37 -0.73 -10.10
C PHE A 36 -3.39 -0.45 -8.96
N ARG A 37 -2.27 -1.19 -8.90
CA ARG A 37 -1.21 -0.96 -7.90
C ARG A 37 0.18 -1.16 -8.42
N TRP A 38 1.07 -0.24 -8.10
CA TRP A 38 2.51 -0.46 -8.27
C TRP A 38 2.97 -1.67 -7.47
N VAL A 39 3.81 -2.50 -8.08
CA VAL A 39 4.59 -3.46 -7.31
C VAL A 39 5.59 -2.66 -6.46
N TYR A 40 5.67 -3.01 -5.17
CA TYR A 40 6.67 -2.45 -4.27
C TYR A 40 7.85 -3.40 -4.22
N SER A 41 9.08 -2.89 -4.32
CA SER A 41 10.25 -3.73 -4.14
C SER A 41 10.43 -4.08 -2.66
N HIS A 42 10.96 -5.27 -2.39
CA HIS A 42 11.41 -5.69 -1.07
C HIS A 42 12.59 -4.84 -0.52
N THR A 43 13.05 -3.84 -1.27
CA THR A 43 14.29 -3.10 -1.02
C THR A 43 14.12 -1.66 -0.56
N GLU A 44 12.90 -1.20 -0.27
CA GLU A 44 12.67 0.00 0.57
C GLU A 44 13.21 -0.16 2.03
N GLY A 45 14.15 -1.09 2.27
CA GLY A 45 14.69 -1.50 3.57
C GLY A 45 16.07 -2.19 3.54
N ARG A 46 16.54 -2.82 2.45
CA ARG A 46 17.87 -3.48 2.39
C ARG A 46 18.60 -3.23 1.05
N ASN A 47 19.93 -3.26 1.08
CA ASN A 47 20.84 -3.14 -0.08
C ASN A 47 21.67 -4.44 -0.21
N PRO A 48 21.99 -4.97 -1.40
CA PRO A 48 21.48 -4.62 -2.72
C PRO A 48 20.26 -5.47 -3.02
N GLY A 49 19.16 -4.87 -3.46
CA GLY A 49 18.12 -5.70 -4.02
C GLY A 49 17.44 -5.04 -5.20
N VAL A 50 17.19 -5.95 -6.13
CA VAL A 50 16.84 -5.73 -7.51
C VAL A 50 15.39 -5.23 -7.56
N GLU A 51 15.22 -3.99 -8.02
CA GLU A 51 14.40 -3.63 -9.19
C GLU A 51 12.99 -4.24 -9.28
N PHE A 52 12.09 -3.86 -8.37
CA PHE A 52 10.63 -3.90 -8.63
C PHE A 52 9.98 -2.51 -8.53
N SER A 53 10.76 -1.45 -8.34
CA SER A 53 10.26 -0.09 -8.50
C SER A 53 10.10 0.17 -9.99
N ALA A 54 8.86 0.28 -10.46
CA ALA A 54 8.59 0.75 -11.81
C ALA A 54 9.16 2.18 -11.98
N GLU A 55 10.00 2.44 -12.97
CA GLU A 55 10.41 3.79 -13.38
C GLU A 55 9.19 4.68 -13.60
N LYS A 56 8.10 4.13 -14.15
CA LYS A 56 6.81 4.81 -14.30
C LYS A 56 6.11 5.10 -12.98
N LYS A 57 6.40 4.40 -11.89
CA LYS A 57 5.99 4.87 -10.55
C LYS A 57 6.69 6.21 -10.26
N GLY A 58 7.98 6.27 -10.55
CA GLY A 58 8.82 7.46 -10.39
C GLY A 58 8.70 8.08 -9.00
N SER A 59 8.94 9.39 -8.92
CA SER A 59 8.73 10.18 -7.69
C SER A 59 7.27 10.60 -7.46
N LYS A 60 6.40 10.41 -8.47
CA LYS A 60 5.03 10.92 -8.50
C LYS A 60 4.05 9.81 -8.90
N PRO A 61 3.85 8.81 -8.03
CA PRO A 61 3.15 7.57 -8.38
C PRO A 61 1.70 7.76 -8.82
N TYR A 62 1.03 8.83 -8.38
CA TYR A 62 -0.37 9.08 -8.74
C TYR A 62 -0.53 9.79 -10.08
N GLU A 63 0.49 10.47 -10.61
CA GLU A 63 0.43 11.10 -11.94
C GLU A 63 0.23 10.05 -13.04
N ASN A 64 0.84 8.88 -12.90
CA ASN A 64 0.71 7.78 -13.85
C ASN A 64 -0.39 6.78 -13.46
N LEU A 65 -0.93 6.85 -12.25
CA LEU A 65 -2.02 5.96 -11.83
C LEU A 65 -3.40 6.52 -12.20
N ALA A 66 -3.61 7.82 -12.00
CA ALA A 66 -4.91 8.47 -12.25
C ALA A 66 -5.43 8.27 -13.70
N PRO A 67 -4.59 8.40 -14.76
CA PRO A 67 -5.06 8.19 -16.13
C PRO A 67 -5.52 6.75 -16.42
N LEU A 68 -4.97 5.74 -15.72
CA LEU A 68 -5.40 4.36 -15.88
C LEU A 68 -6.80 4.13 -15.28
N TYR A 69 -7.09 4.77 -14.14
CA TYR A 69 -8.43 4.75 -13.55
C TYR A 69 -9.45 5.48 -14.41
N GLU A 70 -9.11 6.66 -14.94
CA GLU A 70 -9.96 7.40 -15.88
C GLU A 70 -10.28 6.55 -17.12
N LEU A 71 -9.28 5.88 -17.68
CA LEU A 71 -9.47 4.99 -18.82
C LEU A 71 -10.39 3.82 -18.49
N ALA A 72 -10.18 3.14 -17.35
CA ALA A 72 -11.03 2.04 -16.92
C ALA A 72 -12.49 2.48 -16.72
N GLN A 73 -12.72 3.64 -16.07
CA GLN A 73 -14.06 4.20 -15.90
C GLN A 73 -14.71 4.55 -17.23
N SER A 74 -13.97 5.15 -18.17
CA SER A 74 -14.49 5.45 -19.52
C SER A 74 -14.93 4.20 -20.30
N LYS A 75 -14.40 3.03 -19.93
CA LYS A 75 -14.76 1.72 -20.49
C LYS A 75 -15.85 0.99 -19.69
N GLY A 76 -16.41 1.61 -18.65
CA GLY A 76 -17.52 1.05 -17.87
C GLY A 76 -17.10 0.12 -16.72
N PHE A 77 -15.84 0.18 -16.29
CA PHE A 77 -15.41 -0.54 -15.08
C PHE A 77 -15.78 0.25 -13.82
N THR A 78 -16.28 -0.46 -12.81
CA THR A 78 -16.24 0.02 -11.43
C THR A 78 -14.78 -0.03 -10.95
N THR A 79 -14.25 1.08 -10.45
CA THR A 79 -12.88 1.15 -9.93
C THR A 79 -12.90 1.50 -8.46
N ASN A 80 -11.94 0.98 -7.69
CA ASN A 80 -11.76 1.41 -6.31
C ASN A 80 -10.28 1.50 -6.00
N SER A 81 -9.83 2.70 -5.71
CA SER A 81 -8.52 2.94 -5.16
C SER A 81 -8.50 2.62 -3.66
N PHE A 82 -8.49 1.33 -3.30
CA PHE A 82 -8.48 0.85 -1.91
C PHE A 82 -7.28 1.34 -1.05
N ASP A 83 -6.40 2.18 -1.57
CA ASP A 83 -5.26 2.72 -0.81
C ASP A 83 -5.70 3.96 -0.08
N GLU A 84 -5.21 4.15 1.15
CA GLU A 84 -5.31 5.43 1.85
C GLU A 84 -6.70 6.07 1.72
N GLY A 85 -7.75 5.35 2.13
CA GLY A 85 -8.96 6.08 2.52
C GLY A 85 -8.58 7.18 3.51
N MET A 86 -9.47 8.13 3.79
CA MET A 86 -9.37 8.91 5.04
C MET A 86 -9.62 8.00 6.27
N ASN A 87 -8.97 6.84 6.29
CA ASN A 87 -8.94 5.88 7.36
C ASN A 87 -7.98 6.39 8.44
N TYR A 88 -8.17 5.89 9.65
CA TYR A 88 -7.35 6.28 10.79
C TYR A 88 -5.87 5.82 10.67
N ASN A 89 -5.54 4.97 9.69
CA ASN A 89 -4.25 4.29 9.52
C ASN A 89 -3.68 4.43 8.10
N PHE A 90 -2.36 4.38 7.96
CA PHE A 90 -1.66 4.41 6.66
C PHE A 90 -1.59 3.02 6.02
N CYS A 91 -1.32 1.99 6.82
CA CYS A 91 -1.15 0.60 6.38
C CYS A 91 -1.71 -0.36 7.43
N GLU A 92 -1.98 -1.62 7.05
CA GLU A 92 -2.41 -2.67 7.97
C GLU A 92 -1.45 -2.89 9.14
N CYS A 93 -0.17 -2.53 8.98
CA CYS A 93 0.86 -2.64 10.01
C CYS A 93 0.71 -1.59 11.14
N ASP A 94 -0.20 -0.63 11.02
CA ASP A 94 -0.47 0.37 12.07
C ASP A 94 -1.38 -0.16 13.18
N PHE A 95 -2.07 -1.28 12.96
CA PHE A 95 -2.87 -1.92 13.99
C PHE A 95 -1.99 -2.76 14.92
N ASP A 96 -2.23 -2.66 16.23
CA ASP A 96 -1.48 -3.39 17.27
C ASP A 96 -1.72 -4.91 17.24
N ARG A 97 -2.82 -5.36 16.62
CA ARG A 97 -3.22 -6.78 16.50
C ARG A 97 -3.44 -7.23 15.06
N ALA A 98 -2.71 -6.65 14.11
CA ALA A 98 -2.65 -7.15 12.74
C ALA A 98 -1.31 -7.86 12.51
N PHE A 99 -1.39 -9.17 12.23
CA PHE A 99 -0.22 -10.02 12.08
C PHE A 99 -0.20 -10.67 10.70
N GLN A 100 1.00 -10.76 10.14
CA GLN A 100 1.31 -11.60 9.01
C GLN A 100 1.80 -12.94 9.55
N ILE A 101 1.14 -14.01 9.14
CA ILE A 101 1.43 -15.37 9.60
C ILE A 101 2.17 -16.09 8.48
N ASN A 102 3.39 -16.54 8.76
CA ASN A 102 4.16 -17.33 7.83
C ASN A 102 3.70 -18.80 7.84
N TYR A 103 4.10 -19.57 6.81
CA TYR A 103 3.73 -20.98 6.70
C TYR A 103 4.22 -21.86 7.87
N ASP A 104 5.29 -21.46 8.55
CA ASP A 104 5.85 -22.13 9.74
C ASP A 104 5.22 -21.63 11.07
N GLY A 105 4.20 -20.78 10.97
CA GLY A 105 3.49 -20.24 12.12
C GLY A 105 4.11 -18.98 12.71
N ASP A 106 5.22 -18.48 12.19
CA ASP A 106 5.81 -17.24 12.69
C ASP A 106 4.91 -16.03 12.47
N LEU A 107 4.93 -15.13 13.44
CA LEU A 107 4.18 -13.89 13.43
C LEU A 107 5.11 -12.72 13.09
N PHE A 108 4.67 -11.89 12.15
CA PHE A 108 5.34 -10.66 11.72
C PHE A 108 4.37 -9.50 11.72
N MET A 109 4.87 -8.28 11.92
CA MET A 109 4.04 -7.07 11.83
C MET A 109 3.84 -6.58 10.40
N CYS A 110 4.67 -7.02 9.43
CA CYS A 110 4.68 -6.47 8.08
C CYS A 110 5.11 -7.53 7.05
N THR A 111 4.52 -7.50 5.85
CA THR A 111 4.81 -8.43 4.75
C THR A 111 6.12 -8.13 4.02
N HIS A 112 6.70 -6.94 4.23
CA HIS A 112 7.87 -6.50 3.48
C HIS A 112 9.14 -7.31 3.79
N SER A 113 9.21 -7.90 4.99
CA SER A 113 10.31 -8.75 5.43
C SER A 113 9.79 -9.81 6.39
N MET A 114 9.87 -11.07 5.97
CA MET A 114 9.52 -12.27 6.73
C MET A 114 10.81 -12.98 7.19
N ASP A 115 11.80 -12.19 7.59
CA ASP A 115 13.08 -12.68 8.09
C ASP A 115 12.91 -13.17 9.53
N LYS A 116 13.28 -14.41 9.83
CA LYS A 116 13.17 -15.03 11.15
C LYS A 116 13.71 -14.14 12.29
N ALA A 117 14.73 -13.32 12.03
CA ALA A 117 15.28 -12.38 13.01
C ALA A 117 14.30 -11.28 13.46
N GLU A 118 13.26 -11.02 12.66
CA GLU A 118 12.23 -10.01 12.88
C GLU A 118 10.91 -10.59 13.40
N ALA A 119 10.82 -11.92 13.57
CA ALA A 119 9.64 -12.56 14.10
C ALA A 119 9.29 -12.03 15.50
N ILE A 120 8.03 -11.65 15.68
CA ILE A 120 7.47 -11.12 16.93
C ILE A 120 6.74 -12.18 17.75
N GLY A 121 6.71 -13.43 17.28
CA GLY A 121 5.98 -14.51 17.90
C GLY A 121 5.82 -15.71 16.98
N ASN A 122 5.06 -16.68 17.46
CA ASN A 122 4.61 -17.82 16.68
C ASN A 122 3.17 -18.17 17.08
N VAL A 123 2.34 -18.69 16.18
CA VAL A 123 0.94 -19.07 16.46
C VAL A 123 0.80 -20.07 17.60
N TYR A 124 1.83 -20.89 17.87
CA TYR A 124 1.80 -21.86 18.97
C TYR A 124 2.12 -21.22 20.33
N ASP A 125 3.00 -20.22 20.36
CA ASP A 125 3.53 -19.61 21.60
C ASP A 125 2.95 -18.22 21.89
N GLY A 126 2.28 -17.60 20.92
CA GLY A 126 1.81 -16.21 20.95
C GLY A 126 2.88 -15.18 20.56
N PHE A 127 2.59 -13.90 20.84
CA PHE A 127 3.46 -12.75 20.56
C PHE A 127 3.71 -11.94 21.84
N GLY A 128 4.75 -11.09 21.85
CA GLY A 128 5.09 -10.26 23.01
C GLY A 128 5.67 -11.04 24.20
N THR A 129 6.24 -12.23 23.95
CA THR A 129 6.97 -13.02 24.94
C THR A 129 8.30 -12.36 25.31
N GLN A 130 8.94 -12.78 26.39
CA GLN A 130 10.23 -12.21 26.81
C GLN A 130 11.30 -12.21 25.69
N HIS A 131 11.26 -13.18 24.78
CA HIS A 131 12.23 -13.33 23.69
C HIS A 131 11.97 -12.39 22.49
N ASN A 132 10.74 -11.89 22.33
CA ASN A 132 10.34 -11.11 21.14
C ASN A 132 9.65 -9.78 21.47
N LEU A 133 9.42 -9.48 22.75
CA LEU A 133 8.80 -8.26 23.25
C LEU A 133 9.55 -7.01 22.79
N SER A 134 10.89 -7.03 22.76
CA SER A 134 11.69 -5.89 22.32
C SER A 134 11.42 -5.52 20.85
N ARG A 135 11.27 -6.52 19.97
CA ARG A 135 10.96 -6.31 18.55
C ARG A 135 9.55 -5.80 18.36
N TYR A 136 8.58 -6.44 19.01
CA TYR A 136 7.19 -6.00 18.99
C TYR A 136 7.06 -4.57 19.51
N ALA A 137 7.62 -4.29 20.70
CA ALA A 137 7.61 -2.96 21.32
C ALA A 137 8.30 -1.91 20.45
N LYS A 138 9.46 -2.21 19.84
CA LYS A 138 10.13 -1.28 18.90
C LYS A 138 9.20 -0.95 17.73
N PHE A 139 8.55 -1.96 17.13
CA PHE A 139 7.69 -1.76 15.96
C PHE A 139 6.45 -0.92 16.27
N VAL A 140 5.71 -1.24 17.34
CA VAL A 140 4.48 -0.49 17.70
C VAL A 140 4.77 0.94 18.16
N ASN A 141 5.91 1.17 18.81
CA ASN A 141 6.33 2.51 19.23
C ASN A 141 6.97 3.33 18.09
N THR A 142 7.25 2.73 16.93
CA THR A 142 7.77 3.44 15.77
C THR A 142 6.68 4.37 15.21
N ASN A 143 6.83 5.68 15.37
CA ASN A 143 5.80 6.66 14.99
C ASN A 143 6.45 7.96 14.46
N PRO A 144 5.71 8.83 13.75
CA PRO A 144 6.25 10.06 13.18
C PRO A 144 6.27 11.26 14.14
N PHE A 145 5.72 11.14 15.36
CA PHE A 145 5.46 12.29 16.23
C PHE A 145 6.70 12.82 16.95
N SER A 146 7.81 12.08 16.91
CA SER A 146 9.13 12.56 17.33
C SER A 146 9.96 13.18 16.19
N ASP A 147 9.45 13.17 14.95
CA ASP A 147 10.14 13.69 13.77
C ASP A 147 9.62 15.11 13.44
N SER A 148 10.48 16.12 13.57
CA SER A 148 10.12 17.52 13.38
C SER A 148 9.67 17.86 11.96
N GLU A 149 10.18 17.16 10.93
CA GLU A 149 9.70 17.34 9.55
C GLU A 149 8.28 16.79 9.43
N CYS A 150 7.98 15.65 10.06
CA CYS A 150 6.64 15.08 10.02
C CYS A 150 5.63 15.94 10.79
N VAL A 151 5.97 16.38 12.00
CA VAL A 151 5.09 17.21 12.85
C VAL A 151 4.74 18.55 12.20
N SER A 152 5.67 19.14 11.44
CA SER A 152 5.42 20.37 10.68
C SER A 152 4.74 20.14 9.33
N CYS A 153 4.60 18.89 8.88
CA CYS A 153 4.04 18.57 7.58
C CYS A 153 2.51 18.61 7.58
N LYS A 154 1.94 19.45 6.73
CA LYS A 154 0.47 19.54 6.53
C LYS A 154 -0.18 18.24 6.01
N LEU A 155 0.62 17.34 5.44
CA LEU A 155 0.15 16.04 4.95
C LEU A 155 0.23 14.92 5.99
N LEU A 156 0.76 15.18 7.19
CA LEU A 156 0.80 14.18 8.26
C LEU A 156 -0.57 13.54 8.55
N PRO A 157 -1.70 14.28 8.55
CA PRO A 157 -3.02 13.68 8.73
C PRO A 157 -3.40 12.67 7.65
N THR A 158 -2.86 12.79 6.43
CA THR A 158 -3.10 11.87 5.32
C THR A 158 -2.10 10.73 5.31
N CYS A 159 -0.79 11.02 5.36
CA CYS A 159 0.25 10.00 5.19
C CYS A 159 0.61 9.26 6.48
N LYS A 160 0.27 9.79 7.66
CA LYS A 160 0.62 9.24 9.00
C LYS A 160 2.12 8.92 9.19
N GLY A 161 2.99 9.57 8.42
CA GLY A 161 4.42 9.29 8.44
C GLY A 161 4.89 8.22 7.45
N GLY A 162 4.06 7.75 6.52
CA GLY A 162 4.47 6.77 5.52
C GLY A 162 4.80 5.40 6.11
N CYS A 163 5.71 4.67 5.46
CA CYS A 163 5.98 3.27 5.80
C CYS A 163 6.58 3.10 7.21
N ARG A 164 5.80 2.54 8.15
CA ARG A 164 6.26 2.19 9.50
C ARG A 164 7.44 1.21 9.49
N LYS A 165 7.44 0.23 8.58
CA LYS A 165 8.55 -0.72 8.44
C LYS A 165 9.86 -0.02 8.08
N ALA A 166 9.82 0.98 7.19
CA ALA A 166 11.00 1.78 6.88
C ALA A 166 11.51 2.50 8.14
N ARG A 167 10.62 3.13 8.92
CA ARG A 167 10.98 3.79 10.19
C ARG A 167 11.53 2.83 11.24
N TYR A 168 11.01 1.60 11.32
CA TYR A 168 11.51 0.56 12.21
C TYR A 168 12.97 0.17 11.87
N LEU A 169 13.34 0.29 10.60
CA LEU A 169 14.71 0.14 10.08
C LEU A 169 15.49 1.45 10.09
N ASP A 170 15.03 2.45 10.84
CA ASP A 170 15.66 3.77 10.99
C ASP A 170 15.79 4.53 9.66
N LYS A 171 14.87 4.27 8.72
CA LYS A 171 14.74 4.96 7.43
C LYS A 171 13.48 5.83 7.39
N LYS A 172 13.57 6.96 6.69
CA LYS A 172 12.42 7.83 6.45
C LYS A 172 12.00 7.76 4.98
N VAL A 173 10.76 7.35 4.75
CA VAL A 173 10.14 7.30 3.41
C VAL A 173 8.82 8.07 3.45
N CYS A 174 8.76 9.17 2.71
CA CYS A 174 7.53 9.95 2.55
C CYS A 174 6.55 9.22 1.63
N SER A 175 5.25 9.28 1.94
CA SER A 175 4.22 8.79 1.01
C SER A 175 4.29 9.52 -0.33
N GLY A 176 3.98 8.81 -1.41
CA GLY A 176 3.86 9.36 -2.76
C GLY A 176 2.88 10.54 -2.86
N VAL A 177 1.94 10.62 -1.91
CA VAL A 177 0.97 11.73 -1.81
C VAL A 177 1.68 13.08 -1.69
N ARG A 178 2.85 13.11 -1.02
CA ARG A 178 3.64 14.34 -0.88
C ARG A 178 4.01 14.97 -2.22
N TYR A 179 4.26 14.15 -3.23
CA TYR A 179 4.81 14.59 -4.52
C TYR A 179 3.73 14.74 -5.60
N SER A 180 2.54 14.19 -5.38
CA SER A 180 1.46 14.16 -6.37
C SER A 180 0.08 14.29 -5.74
N LEU A 181 -0.08 15.23 -4.79
CA LEU A 181 -1.33 15.43 -4.03
C LEU A 181 -2.55 15.71 -4.92
N ALA A 182 -2.41 16.53 -5.95
CA ALA A 182 -3.53 16.85 -6.85
C ALA A 182 -4.03 15.58 -7.57
N SER A 183 -3.11 14.81 -8.16
CA SER A 183 -3.43 13.54 -8.81
C SER A 183 -3.97 12.50 -7.81
N TYR A 184 -3.45 12.48 -6.59
CA TYR A 184 -3.98 11.67 -5.50
C TYR A 184 -5.44 12.04 -5.18
N ILE A 185 -5.77 13.34 -5.07
CA ILE A 185 -7.15 13.78 -4.82
C ILE A 185 -8.07 13.35 -5.96
N VAL A 186 -7.64 13.50 -7.22
CA VAL A 186 -8.43 13.05 -8.39
C VAL A 186 -8.66 11.54 -8.33
N GLU A 187 -7.60 10.76 -8.11
CA GLU A 187 -7.64 9.30 -7.98
C GLU A 187 -8.51 8.82 -6.81
N LYS A 188 -8.63 9.61 -5.73
CA LYS A 188 -9.51 9.32 -4.58
C LYS A 188 -10.94 9.80 -4.77
N ALA A 189 -11.17 10.97 -5.35
CA ALA A 189 -12.50 11.54 -5.56
C ALA A 189 -13.34 10.67 -6.51
N GLN A 190 -12.68 10.00 -7.46
CA GLN A 190 -13.28 9.00 -8.34
C GLN A 190 -14.01 7.87 -7.58
N LYS A 191 -13.66 7.60 -6.32
CA LYS A 191 -14.35 6.64 -5.45
C LYS A 191 -15.75 7.11 -5.04
N ALA A 192 -15.95 8.40 -4.82
CA ALA A 192 -17.17 8.96 -4.22
C ALA A 192 -18.38 8.98 -5.16
N ILE A 193 -18.15 8.81 -6.47
CA ILE A 193 -19.21 8.81 -7.48
C ILE A 193 -19.97 7.47 -7.49
N ILE A 194 -19.30 6.36 -7.16
CA ILE A 194 -19.88 5.00 -7.17
C ILE A 194 -20.84 4.80 -5.98
N ASP A 195 -20.55 5.37 -4.82
CA ASP A 195 -21.36 5.19 -3.60
C ASP A 195 -22.67 6.01 -3.60
N ASN A 196 -22.87 6.93 -4.56
CA ASN A 196 -24.06 7.79 -4.65
C ASN A 196 -25.04 7.39 -5.79
N GLU A 197 -24.73 6.33 -6.54
CA GLU A 197 -25.61 5.79 -7.60
C GLU A 197 -26.23 4.42 -7.24
N GLN A 198 -26.11 3.98 -5.97
CA GLN A 198 -26.80 2.79 -5.42
C GLN A 198 -28.02 3.16 -4.57
#